data_AF-A0A7J4ZS72-F1
#
_entry.id   AF-A0A7J4ZS72-F1
#
_cell.length_a   1.000
_cell.length_b   1.000
_cell.length_c   1.000
_cell.angle_alpha   90.00
_cell.angle_beta   90.00
_cell.angle_gamma   90.00
#
_symmetry.space_group_name_H-M   'P 1'
#
loop_
_entity.id
_entity.type
_entity.pdbx_description
1 polymer ?
#
loop_
_entity_poly.entity_id
_entity_poly.type
_entity_poly.pdbx_seq_one_letter_code
_entity_poly.pdbx_strand_id
1 'polypeptide(L)'
;MAETIKLKISPPVAACLRPGQSAGERLQGIGNAPALEPFDRFMLIFCLMKDGDAAVKAAAQAAFSSLPGETLLVVAGSSEAHPALLDAIAKVHHQREGIAEALLGNEQLSAPARSFLERIILQRAGAAPPADSPPHESKPGEAAETAPQEPDVPVDETAEEFQSKYQMAQVLGIAEKIKMALTGDKEWRSILVKDANKLVSGSVVKNPRMTEGEVVTLLKSGIQNDEIMRLICANKDWVKVYNIRKALVDNHRTPIQNALRYLSTLSDKDIAGYAKSKNVSSVISTQAKRLLLNKKR
;
A
#
# COMPACT_ATOMS: atom_id res chain seq x y z
N MET A 1 -13.13 18.83 -21.10
CA MET A 1 -14.59 18.71 -21.27
C MET A 1 -15.00 17.43 -20.57
N ALA A 2 -15.83 17.50 -19.52
CA ALA A 2 -16.24 16.30 -18.78
C ALA A 2 -17.28 15.55 -19.62
N GLU A 3 -16.96 14.32 -20.04
CA GLU A 3 -17.92 13.44 -20.72
C GLU A 3 -19.10 13.18 -19.78
N THR A 4 -20.30 13.54 -20.23
CA THR A 4 -21.54 13.30 -19.50
C THR A 4 -21.96 11.85 -19.70
N ILE A 5 -21.68 11.01 -18.71
CA ILE A 5 -22.08 9.60 -18.70
C ILE A 5 -23.60 9.52 -18.49
N LYS A 6 -24.33 8.96 -19.44
CA LYS A 6 -25.77 8.67 -19.31
C LYS A 6 -25.93 7.27 -18.73
N LEU A 7 -26.26 7.19 -17.44
CA LEU A 7 -26.55 5.92 -16.76
C LEU A 7 -28.07 5.74 -16.62
N LYS A 8 -28.55 4.51 -16.81
CA LYS A 8 -29.92 4.14 -16.41
C LYS A 8 -29.90 3.94 -14.90
N ILE A 9 -30.65 4.74 -14.18
CA ILE A 9 -30.73 4.72 -12.72
C ILE A 9 -32.07 4.12 -12.33
N SER A 10 -32.06 3.16 -11.41
CA SER A 10 -33.27 2.54 -10.88
C SER A 10 -34.06 3.51 -9.97
N PRO A 11 -35.38 3.31 -9.78
CA PRO A 11 -36.20 4.17 -8.92
C PRO A 11 -35.68 4.33 -7.47
N PRO A 12 -35.16 3.28 -6.80
CA PRO A 12 -34.57 3.42 -5.47
C PRO A 12 -33.36 4.36 -5.44
N VAL A 13 -32.46 4.24 -6.42
CA VAL A 13 -31.26 5.08 -6.51
C VAL A 13 -31.63 6.51 -6.88
N ALA A 14 -32.60 6.71 -7.76
CA ALA A 14 -33.12 8.04 -8.12
C ALA A 14 -33.75 8.76 -6.91
N ALA A 15 -34.37 8.01 -5.98
CA ALA A 15 -34.93 8.58 -4.75
C ALA A 15 -33.85 9.16 -3.82
N CYS A 16 -32.66 8.55 -3.80
CA CYS A 16 -31.49 9.01 -3.03
C CYS A 16 -30.66 10.10 -3.73
N LEU A 17 -30.98 10.43 -4.99
CA LEU A 17 -30.26 11.42 -5.80
C LEU A 17 -31.16 12.59 -6.23
N ARG A 18 -32.24 12.85 -5.49
CA ARG A 18 -33.22 13.87 -5.88
C ARG A 18 -32.56 15.26 -5.89
N PRO A 19 -32.82 16.08 -6.93
CA PRO A 19 -32.30 17.44 -6.99
C PRO A 19 -32.85 18.25 -5.81
N GLY A 20 -31.96 18.86 -5.04
CA GLY A 20 -32.30 19.69 -3.87
C GLY A 20 -32.10 19.03 -2.50
N GLN A 21 -31.67 17.76 -2.43
CA GLN A 21 -31.28 17.16 -1.16
C GLN A 21 -30.09 17.89 -0.53
N SER A 22 -30.07 17.93 0.79
CA SER A 22 -28.94 18.37 1.59
C SER A 22 -27.79 17.36 1.55
N ALA A 23 -26.57 17.81 1.87
CA ALA A 23 -25.43 16.91 1.99
C ALA A 23 -25.66 15.82 3.07
N GLY A 24 -26.35 16.17 4.16
CA GLY A 24 -26.70 15.23 5.24
C GLY A 24 -27.62 14.10 4.77
N GLU A 25 -28.65 14.40 3.98
CA GLU A 25 -29.55 13.38 3.42
C GLU A 25 -28.83 12.44 2.46
N ARG A 26 -27.88 12.95 1.66
CA ARG A 26 -27.06 12.12 0.77
C ARG A 26 -26.09 11.22 1.54
N LEU A 27 -25.49 11.72 2.62
CA LEU A 27 -24.68 10.92 3.54
C LEU A 27 -25.52 9.80 4.20
N GLN A 28 -26.75 10.12 4.61
CA GLN A 28 -27.68 9.14 5.14
C GLN A 28 -28.04 8.07 4.08
N GLY A 29 -28.21 8.49 2.81
CA GLY A 29 -28.37 7.58 1.69
C GLY A 29 -27.22 6.59 1.52
N ILE A 30 -25.97 7.03 1.71
CA ILE A 30 -24.79 6.15 1.70
C ILE A 30 -24.85 5.16 2.88
N GLY A 31 -25.19 5.64 4.07
CA GLY A 31 -25.33 4.79 5.26
C GLY A 31 -26.41 3.71 5.09
N ASN A 32 -27.51 4.04 4.42
CA ASN A 32 -28.62 3.12 4.13
C ASN A 32 -28.41 2.26 2.87
N ALA A 33 -27.35 2.50 2.09
CA ALA A 33 -27.06 1.77 0.86
C ALA A 33 -26.96 0.24 1.01
N PRO A 34 -26.54 -0.35 2.15
CA PRO A 34 -26.57 -1.80 2.35
C PRO A 34 -27.96 -2.43 2.27
N ALA A 35 -29.04 -1.66 2.47
CA ALA A 35 -30.42 -2.15 2.35
C ALA A 35 -30.93 -2.20 0.89
N LEU A 36 -30.15 -1.68 -0.06
CA LEU A 36 -30.46 -1.73 -1.48
C LEU A 36 -29.95 -3.03 -2.11
N GLU A 37 -30.59 -3.41 -3.21
CA GLU A 37 -30.09 -4.49 -4.07
C GLU A 37 -28.63 -4.25 -4.49
N PRO A 38 -27.81 -5.29 -4.66
CA PRO A 38 -26.37 -5.13 -4.87
C PRO A 38 -26.03 -4.18 -6.03
N PHE A 39 -26.73 -4.29 -7.15
CA PHE A 39 -26.53 -3.40 -8.30
C PHE A 39 -26.90 -1.95 -8.01
N ASP A 40 -28.00 -1.72 -7.29
CA ASP A 40 -28.49 -0.39 -6.90
C ASP A 40 -27.57 0.27 -5.86
N ARG A 41 -27.10 -0.51 -4.89
CA ARG A 41 -26.09 -0.09 -3.92
C ARG A 41 -24.83 0.42 -4.62
N PHE A 42 -24.34 -0.35 -5.60
CA PHE A 42 -23.17 0.05 -6.39
C PHE A 42 -23.43 1.34 -7.16
N MET A 43 -24.57 1.43 -7.86
CA MET A 43 -24.94 2.58 -8.67
C MET A 43 -25.04 3.86 -7.83
N LEU A 44 -25.70 3.79 -6.67
CA LEU A 44 -25.82 4.91 -5.75
C LEU A 44 -24.45 5.45 -5.32
N ILE A 45 -23.59 4.54 -4.84
CA ILE A 45 -22.25 4.90 -4.38
C ILE A 45 -21.43 5.50 -5.54
N PHE A 46 -21.48 4.88 -6.73
CA PHE A 46 -20.76 5.35 -7.91
C PHE A 46 -21.21 6.77 -8.33
N CYS A 47 -22.50 7.07 -8.28
CA CYS A 47 -23.02 8.40 -8.57
C CYS A 47 -22.52 9.44 -7.55
N LEU A 48 -22.55 9.12 -6.25
CA LEU A 48 -22.13 10.03 -5.18
C LEU A 48 -20.60 10.24 -5.13
N MET A 49 -19.79 9.37 -5.72
CA MET A 49 -18.35 9.64 -5.91
C MET A 49 -18.07 10.86 -6.81
N LYS A 50 -19.07 11.33 -7.56
CA LYS A 50 -19.01 12.53 -8.39
C LYS A 50 -19.83 13.70 -7.83
N ASP A 51 -20.26 13.62 -6.57
CA ASP A 51 -21.02 14.68 -5.91
C ASP A 51 -20.19 15.98 -5.84
N GLY A 52 -20.90 17.11 -5.84
CA GLY A 52 -20.30 18.44 -5.70
C GLY A 52 -19.85 18.74 -4.27
N ASP A 53 -20.48 18.12 -3.28
CA ASP A 53 -20.09 18.24 -1.88
C ASP A 53 -18.89 17.33 -1.56
N ALA A 54 -17.87 17.93 -0.94
CA ALA A 54 -16.61 17.23 -0.66
C ALA A 54 -16.78 16.12 0.39
N ALA A 55 -17.66 16.29 1.38
CA ALA A 55 -17.89 15.30 2.42
C ALA A 55 -18.67 14.10 1.88
N VAL A 56 -19.73 14.35 1.09
CA VAL A 56 -20.49 13.29 0.40
C VAL A 56 -19.58 12.49 -0.52
N LYS A 57 -18.75 13.18 -1.31
CA LYS A 57 -17.79 12.55 -2.21
C LYS A 57 -16.78 11.66 -1.48
N ALA A 58 -16.21 12.15 -0.38
CA ALA A 58 -15.26 11.37 0.43
C ALA A 58 -15.93 10.13 1.04
N ALA A 59 -17.14 10.28 1.58
CA ALA A 59 -17.92 9.17 2.13
C ALA A 59 -18.26 8.13 1.05
N ALA A 60 -18.64 8.56 -0.15
CA ALA A 60 -18.93 7.66 -1.26
C ALA A 60 -17.69 6.90 -1.74
N GLN A 61 -16.52 7.54 -1.78
CA GLN A 61 -15.27 6.86 -2.13
C GLN A 61 -14.84 5.82 -1.07
N ALA A 62 -15.03 6.13 0.20
CA ALA A 62 -14.81 5.19 1.29
C ALA A 62 -15.76 3.99 1.18
N ALA A 63 -17.06 4.25 0.97
CA ALA A 63 -18.09 3.24 0.78
C ALA A 63 -17.83 2.37 -0.46
N PHE A 64 -17.33 2.95 -1.56
CA PHE A 64 -16.93 2.21 -2.76
C PHE A 64 -15.80 1.24 -2.47
N SER A 65 -14.76 1.72 -1.78
CA SER A 65 -13.58 0.91 -1.42
C SER A 65 -13.92 -0.25 -0.49
N SER A 66 -14.98 -0.12 0.32
CA SER A 66 -15.47 -1.14 1.26
C SER A 66 -16.66 -1.95 0.74
N LEU A 67 -17.07 -1.80 -0.53
CA LEU A 67 -18.17 -2.58 -1.11
C LEU A 67 -17.95 -4.09 -0.94
N PRO A 68 -18.99 -4.90 -0.63
CA PRO A 68 -18.85 -6.35 -0.52
C PRO A 68 -18.45 -7.00 -1.85
N GLY A 69 -17.71 -8.11 -1.78
CA GLY A 69 -17.32 -8.89 -2.96
C GLY A 69 -18.52 -9.37 -3.78
N GLU A 70 -19.60 -9.78 -3.11
CA GLU A 70 -20.86 -10.19 -3.72
C GLU A 70 -21.44 -9.08 -4.63
N THR A 71 -21.49 -7.86 -4.12
CA THR A 71 -21.97 -6.70 -4.88
C THR A 71 -21.11 -6.45 -6.12
N LEU A 72 -19.78 -6.53 -5.97
CA LEU A 72 -18.86 -6.32 -7.08
C LEU A 72 -18.98 -7.43 -8.14
N LEU A 73 -19.15 -8.69 -7.73
CA LEU A 73 -19.35 -9.83 -8.62
C LEU A 73 -20.66 -9.72 -9.40
N VAL A 74 -21.76 -9.33 -8.73
CA VAL A 74 -23.06 -9.11 -9.38
C VAL A 74 -22.95 -8.05 -10.47
N VAL A 75 -22.30 -6.92 -10.19
CA VAL A 75 -22.12 -5.85 -11.18
C VAL A 75 -21.14 -6.28 -12.27
N ALA A 76 -20.03 -6.95 -11.93
CA ALA A 76 -19.05 -7.43 -12.89
C ALA A 76 -19.62 -8.47 -13.86
N GLY A 77 -20.53 -9.32 -13.40
CA GLY A 77 -21.22 -10.33 -14.23
C GLY A 77 -22.45 -9.82 -14.97
N SER A 78 -22.90 -8.59 -14.69
CA SER A 78 -24.10 -8.04 -15.33
C SER A 78 -23.80 -7.58 -16.76
N SER A 79 -24.57 -8.11 -17.71
CA SER A 79 -24.52 -7.69 -19.12
C SER A 79 -25.07 -6.28 -19.35
N GLU A 80 -25.83 -5.75 -18.39
CA GLU A 80 -26.42 -4.41 -18.43
C GLU A 80 -25.52 -3.33 -17.80
N ALA A 81 -24.39 -3.74 -17.22
CA ALA A 81 -23.45 -2.83 -16.59
C ALA A 81 -22.77 -1.92 -17.64
N HIS A 82 -22.88 -0.61 -17.43
CA HIS A 82 -22.19 0.36 -18.28
C HIS A 82 -20.66 0.23 -18.14
N PRO A 83 -19.87 0.38 -19.24
CA PRO A 83 -18.41 0.21 -19.21
C PRO A 83 -17.70 1.00 -18.10
N ALA A 84 -18.15 2.23 -17.84
CA ALA A 84 -17.60 3.07 -16.77
C ALA A 84 -17.72 2.48 -15.35
N LEU A 85 -18.74 1.65 -15.09
CA LEU A 85 -18.93 0.96 -13.81
C LEU A 85 -17.89 -0.17 -13.69
N LEU A 86 -17.77 -0.98 -14.75
CA LEU A 86 -16.80 -2.07 -14.84
C LEU A 86 -15.36 -1.56 -14.75
N ASP A 87 -15.05 -0.46 -15.42
CA ASP A 87 -13.75 0.22 -15.34
C ASP A 87 -13.43 0.71 -13.92
N ALA A 88 -14.43 1.16 -13.18
CA ALA A 88 -14.26 1.60 -11.79
C ALA A 88 -13.95 0.40 -10.88
N ILE A 89 -14.64 -0.73 -11.07
CA ILE A 89 -14.35 -1.98 -10.38
C ILE A 89 -12.93 -2.45 -10.74
N ALA A 90 -12.54 -2.44 -12.02
CA ALA A 90 -11.21 -2.84 -12.46
C ALA A 90 -10.12 -1.98 -11.80
N LYS A 91 -10.31 -0.67 -11.71
CA LYS A 91 -9.30 0.23 -11.13
C LYS A 91 -9.10 0.01 -9.63
N VAL A 92 -10.18 -0.17 -8.87
CA VAL A 92 -10.12 -0.20 -7.39
C VAL A 92 -10.06 -1.61 -6.82
N HIS A 93 -10.75 -2.58 -7.43
CA HIS A 93 -11.01 -3.90 -6.84
C HIS A 93 -10.36 -5.09 -7.59
N HIS A 94 -9.50 -4.87 -8.58
CA HIS A 94 -8.79 -5.93 -9.33
C HIS A 94 -7.91 -6.87 -8.47
N GLN A 95 -7.65 -6.53 -7.21
CA GLN A 95 -6.87 -7.38 -6.30
C GLN A 95 -7.72 -8.39 -5.53
N ARG A 96 -9.05 -8.24 -5.58
CA ARG A 96 -9.97 -9.16 -4.92
C ARG A 96 -10.17 -10.40 -5.77
N GLU A 97 -10.24 -11.53 -5.11
CA GLU A 97 -10.39 -12.84 -5.73
C GLU A 97 -11.67 -12.91 -6.58
N GLY A 98 -11.56 -13.47 -7.79
CA GLY A 98 -12.68 -13.67 -8.72
C GLY A 98 -13.15 -12.42 -9.48
N ILE A 99 -12.80 -11.21 -9.03
CA ILE A 99 -13.26 -9.95 -9.67
C ILE A 99 -12.61 -9.73 -11.03
N ALA A 100 -11.30 -9.98 -11.14
CA ALA A 100 -10.59 -9.76 -12.39
C ALA A 100 -11.07 -10.73 -13.48
N GLU A 101 -11.30 -11.99 -13.12
CA GLU A 101 -11.85 -13.02 -13.99
C GLU A 101 -13.28 -12.68 -14.42
N ALA A 102 -14.14 -12.28 -13.49
CA ALA A 102 -15.51 -11.88 -13.78
C ALA A 102 -15.58 -10.68 -14.74
N LEU A 103 -14.73 -9.66 -14.54
CA LEU A 103 -14.66 -8.50 -15.43
C LEU A 103 -14.15 -8.85 -16.83
N LEU A 104 -13.14 -9.72 -16.94
CA LEU A 104 -12.65 -10.18 -18.24
C LEU A 104 -13.69 -11.01 -18.99
N GLY A 105 -14.56 -11.73 -18.27
CA GLY A 105 -15.72 -12.41 -18.85
C GLY A 105 -16.81 -11.48 -19.39
N ASN A 106 -16.79 -10.19 -19.03
CA ASN A 106 -17.80 -9.23 -19.46
C ASN A 106 -17.40 -8.53 -20.77
N GLU A 107 -18.29 -8.57 -21.76
CA GLU A 107 -18.10 -7.94 -23.08
C GLU A 107 -18.19 -6.41 -23.02
N GLN A 108 -18.87 -5.85 -22.01
CA GLN A 108 -19.00 -4.40 -21.83
C GLN A 108 -17.75 -3.76 -21.21
N LEU A 109 -16.75 -4.54 -20.82
CA LEU A 109 -15.50 -4.00 -20.28
C LEU A 109 -14.72 -3.24 -21.35
N SER A 110 -14.27 -2.02 -21.04
CA SER A 110 -13.52 -1.21 -22.01
C SER A 110 -12.18 -1.87 -22.37
N ALA A 111 -11.74 -1.71 -23.63
CA ALA A 111 -10.45 -2.25 -24.08
C ALA A 111 -9.26 -1.78 -23.20
N PRO A 112 -9.15 -0.52 -22.76
CA PRO A 112 -8.09 -0.09 -21.84
C PRO A 112 -8.13 -0.80 -20.49
N ALA A 113 -9.32 -1.02 -19.91
CA ALA A 113 -9.46 -1.74 -18.64
C ALA A 113 -9.14 -3.23 -18.81
N ARG A 114 -9.51 -3.83 -19.93
CA ARG A 114 -9.16 -5.21 -20.28
C ARG A 114 -7.65 -5.43 -20.34
N SER A 115 -6.94 -4.60 -21.12
CA SER A 115 -5.48 -4.65 -21.21
C SER A 115 -4.80 -4.37 -19.85
N PHE A 116 -5.40 -3.51 -19.03
CA PHE A 116 -4.93 -3.28 -17.67
C PHE A 116 -5.01 -4.54 -16.81
N LEU A 117 -6.15 -5.25 -16.82
CA LEU A 117 -6.34 -6.49 -16.06
C LEU A 117 -5.44 -7.63 -16.58
N GLU A 118 -5.37 -7.83 -17.89
CA GLU A 118 -4.51 -8.85 -18.51
C GLU A 118 -3.04 -8.68 -18.12
N ARG A 119 -2.54 -7.43 -18.15
CA ARG A 119 -1.18 -7.11 -17.72
C ARG A 119 -0.94 -7.47 -16.25
N ILE A 120 -1.91 -7.19 -15.37
CA ILE A 120 -1.79 -7.49 -13.94
C ILE A 120 -1.77 -9.00 -13.70
N ILE A 121 -2.64 -9.75 -14.39
CA ILE A 121 -2.69 -11.21 -14.27
C ILE A 121 -1.39 -11.82 -14.79
N LEU A 122 -0.87 -11.36 -15.93
CA LEU A 122 0.43 -11.80 -16.46
C LEU A 122 1.58 -11.48 -15.50
N GLN A 123 1.56 -10.31 -14.87
CA GLN A 123 2.59 -9.91 -13.91
C GLN A 123 2.54 -10.74 -12.62
N ARG A 124 1.34 -11.18 -12.20
CA ARG A 124 1.16 -12.14 -11.09
C ARG A 124 1.61 -13.55 -11.48
N ALA A 125 1.30 -13.99 -12.70
CA ALA A 125 1.71 -15.30 -13.21
C ALA A 125 3.23 -15.40 -13.46
N GLY A 126 3.88 -14.30 -13.85
CA GLY A 126 5.33 -14.22 -14.12
C GLY A 126 6.22 -14.06 -12.88
N ALA A 127 5.66 -14.00 -11.67
CA ALA A 127 6.38 -13.80 -10.42
C ALA A 127 6.65 -15.11 -9.64
N ALA A 128 6.71 -16.27 -10.31
CA ALA A 128 7.02 -17.56 -9.68
C ALA A 128 8.49 -17.98 -9.91
N PRO A 129 9.31 -18.16 -8.85
CA PRO A 129 10.41 -19.13 -8.85
C PRO A 129 9.88 -20.54 -8.50
N PRO A 130 10.55 -21.63 -8.94
CA PRO A 130 10.06 -22.98 -8.81
C PRO A 130 10.43 -23.68 -7.49
N ALA A 131 9.61 -24.67 -7.16
CA ALA A 131 9.84 -25.90 -6.39
C ALA A 131 9.73 -25.90 -4.85
N ASP A 132 8.96 -26.93 -4.44
CA ASP A 132 8.93 -27.69 -3.19
C ASP A 132 8.21 -27.13 -1.95
N SER A 133 6.91 -27.43 -1.88
CA SER A 133 6.34 -28.08 -0.69
C SER A 133 5.19 -29.03 -1.11
N PRO A 134 5.13 -30.28 -0.61
CA PRO A 134 4.17 -31.29 -1.05
C PRO A 134 2.72 -30.97 -0.64
N PRO A 135 1.73 -31.50 -1.38
CA PRO A 135 0.32 -31.32 -1.07
C PRO A 135 -0.09 -32.21 0.11
N HIS A 136 -0.56 -31.60 1.20
CA HIS A 136 -1.36 -32.34 2.17
C HIS A 136 -2.76 -32.53 1.58
N GLU A 137 -3.01 -33.76 1.15
CA GLU A 137 -4.33 -34.31 0.88
C GLU A 137 -5.23 -34.19 2.11
N SER A 138 -6.44 -33.68 1.91
CA SER A 138 -7.62 -34.12 2.67
C SER A 138 -8.89 -33.73 1.89
N LYS A 139 -9.46 -34.72 1.20
CA LYS A 139 -10.90 -34.83 0.92
C LYS A 139 -11.49 -35.85 1.91
N PRO A 140 -12.81 -36.11 1.93
CA PRO A 140 -13.95 -35.21 2.10
C PRO A 140 -14.87 -35.71 3.25
N GLY A 141 -15.76 -34.87 3.77
CA GLY A 141 -16.79 -35.30 4.73
C GLY A 141 -18.00 -34.38 4.69
N GLU A 142 -19.04 -34.82 4.00
CA GLU A 142 -20.41 -34.28 4.07
C GLU A 142 -21.07 -34.60 5.41
N ALA A 143 -21.81 -33.62 5.95
CA ALA A 143 -23.13 -33.71 6.59
C ALA A 143 -23.34 -32.38 7.35
N ALA A 144 -24.11 -31.44 6.80
CA ALA A 144 -25.56 -31.31 6.93
C ALA A 144 -25.97 -30.47 8.17
N GLU A 145 -26.73 -29.42 7.86
CA GLU A 145 -27.73 -28.73 8.68
C GLU A 145 -27.33 -28.13 10.02
N THR A 146 -27.27 -26.79 10.07
CA THR A 146 -27.85 -26.07 11.22
C THR A 146 -28.27 -24.65 10.84
N ALA A 147 -29.56 -24.39 10.95
CA ALA A 147 -30.13 -23.12 11.37
C ALA A 147 -31.12 -23.45 12.50
N PRO A 148 -31.58 -22.51 13.34
CA PRO A 148 -31.04 -21.22 13.77
C PRO A 148 -30.98 -21.11 15.32
N GLN A 149 -30.17 -20.20 15.89
CA GLN A 149 -30.49 -19.51 17.16
C GLN A 149 -29.48 -18.41 17.47
N GLU A 150 -30.02 -17.21 17.75
CA GLU A 150 -29.33 -16.05 18.32
C GLU A 150 -28.69 -16.40 19.68
N PRO A 151 -27.53 -15.81 19.97
CA PRO A 151 -27.32 -15.29 21.30
C PRO A 151 -27.02 -13.79 21.27
N ASP A 152 -27.73 -13.05 22.11
CA ASP A 152 -27.37 -11.71 22.57
C ASP A 152 -25.89 -11.67 22.97
N VAL A 153 -25.08 -10.92 22.23
CA VAL A 153 -23.76 -10.45 22.64
C VAL A 153 -23.74 -8.94 22.44
N PRO A 154 -23.37 -8.18 23.49
CA PRO A 154 -23.51 -6.73 23.52
C PRO A 154 -22.64 -6.07 22.46
N VAL A 155 -23.19 -5.02 21.85
CA VAL A 155 -22.56 -4.12 20.89
C VAL A 155 -21.18 -3.68 21.40
N ASP A 156 -20.13 -4.18 20.77
CA ASP A 156 -18.78 -3.64 20.92
C ASP A 156 -18.50 -2.72 19.72
N GLU A 157 -18.44 -1.41 20.00
CA GLU A 157 -18.17 -0.31 19.05
C GLU A 157 -16.72 -0.32 18.51
N THR A 158 -16.11 -1.48 18.30
CA THR A 158 -14.69 -1.62 17.94
C THR A 158 -14.42 -2.37 16.63
N ALA A 159 -15.47 -2.70 15.86
CA ALA A 159 -15.31 -3.30 14.53
C ALA A 159 -14.72 -2.32 13.47
N GLU A 160 -14.54 -1.03 13.80
CA GLU A 160 -13.94 -0.01 12.94
C GLU A 160 -12.40 0.12 13.10
N GLU A 161 -11.77 -0.59 14.04
CA GLU A 161 -10.39 -0.28 14.46
C GLU A 161 -9.25 -1.16 13.90
N PHE A 162 -9.52 -2.12 13.01
CA PHE A 162 -8.46 -3.01 12.50
C PHE A 162 -8.40 -3.17 10.97
N GLN A 163 -8.47 -2.05 10.24
CA GLN A 163 -7.59 -2.00 9.06
C GLN A 163 -6.16 -1.95 9.58
N SER A 164 -5.38 -2.99 9.33
CA SER A 164 -3.94 -2.95 9.60
C SER A 164 -3.39 -1.64 9.03
N LYS A 165 -2.56 -0.88 9.76
CA LYS A 165 -1.98 0.39 9.27
C LYS A 165 -1.33 0.23 7.88
N TYR A 166 -0.93 -1.00 7.54
CA TYR A 166 -0.49 -1.39 6.22
C TYR A 166 -1.57 -1.24 5.13
N GLN A 167 -2.79 -1.72 5.39
CA GLN A 167 -3.96 -1.55 4.51
C GLN A 167 -4.34 -0.07 4.38
N MET A 168 -4.35 0.67 5.49
CA MET A 168 -4.59 2.12 5.44
C MET A 168 -3.53 2.83 4.58
N ALA A 169 -2.25 2.46 4.74
CA ALA A 169 -1.16 2.99 3.93
C ALA A 169 -1.29 2.66 2.43
N GLN A 170 -2.07 1.66 2.02
CA GLN A 170 -2.30 1.39 0.61
C GLN A 170 -3.40 2.28 0.00
N VAL A 171 -4.37 2.69 0.82
CA VAL A 171 -5.51 3.52 0.38
C VAL A 171 -5.14 5.02 0.34
N LEU A 172 -4.25 5.47 1.23
CA LEU A 172 -3.85 6.90 1.31
C LEU A 172 -3.27 7.44 0.00
N GLY A 173 -3.62 8.68 -0.33
CA GLY A 173 -3.01 9.41 -1.44
C GLY A 173 -1.53 9.72 -1.18
N ILE A 174 -0.74 9.97 -2.22
CA ILE A 174 0.71 10.26 -2.09
C ILE A 174 0.98 11.43 -1.12
N ALA A 175 0.17 12.50 -1.19
CA ALA A 175 0.31 13.65 -0.31
C ALA A 175 0.02 13.32 1.16
N GLU A 176 -0.99 12.50 1.42
CA GLU A 176 -1.34 12.03 2.77
C GLU A 176 -0.29 11.08 3.31
N LYS A 177 0.22 10.17 2.47
CA LYS A 177 1.36 9.32 2.82
C LYS A 177 2.58 10.13 3.20
N ILE A 178 2.88 11.22 2.49
CA ILE A 178 3.98 12.13 2.86
C ILE A 178 3.70 12.78 4.22
N LYS A 179 2.47 13.25 4.46
CA LYS A 179 2.08 13.82 5.76
C LYS A 179 2.25 12.80 6.88
N MET A 180 1.76 11.57 6.69
CA MET A 180 1.88 10.48 7.66
C MET A 180 3.33 10.01 7.82
N ALA A 181 4.15 10.06 6.78
CA ALA A 181 5.58 9.81 6.90
C ALA A 181 6.26 10.82 7.83
N LEU A 182 5.84 12.09 7.78
CA LEU A 182 6.40 13.18 8.59
C LEU A 182 5.88 13.24 10.03
N THR A 183 4.61 12.92 10.27
CA THR A 183 3.98 13.05 11.60
C THR A 183 3.64 11.72 12.27
N GLY A 184 3.67 10.62 11.52
CA GLY A 184 3.23 9.31 11.99
C GLY A 184 4.17 8.63 12.97
N ASP A 185 3.61 7.66 13.68
CA ASP A 185 4.29 6.85 14.68
C ASP A 185 5.21 5.79 14.05
N LYS A 186 5.92 5.05 14.90
CA LYS A 186 6.88 4.01 14.52
C LYS A 186 6.35 3.03 13.46
N GLU A 187 5.09 2.61 13.58
CA GLU A 187 4.47 1.67 12.65
C GLU A 187 4.28 2.28 11.26
N TRP A 188 3.79 3.52 11.18
CA TRP A 188 3.67 4.25 9.92
C TRP A 188 5.02 4.39 9.23
N ARG A 189 6.08 4.68 9.98
CA ARG A 189 7.44 4.77 9.42
C ARG A 189 7.93 3.43 8.89
N SER A 190 7.71 2.34 9.63
CA SER A 190 8.12 0.98 9.20
C SER A 190 7.45 0.56 7.90
N ILE A 191 6.17 0.93 7.73
CA ILE A 191 5.38 0.64 6.54
C ILE A 191 5.81 1.54 5.37
N LEU A 192 5.81 2.86 5.56
CA LEU A 192 6.02 3.84 4.50
C LEU A 192 7.48 3.87 3.97
N VAL A 193 8.45 3.39 4.75
CA VAL A 193 9.83 3.16 4.28
C VAL A 193 9.89 2.24 3.08
N LYS A 194 9.00 1.24 3.02
CA LYS A 194 8.94 0.22 1.96
C LYS A 194 7.97 0.60 0.83
N ASP A 195 7.42 1.80 0.87
CA ASP A 195 6.46 2.27 -0.13
C ASP A 195 7.12 2.35 -1.52
N ALA A 196 6.34 2.04 -2.55
CA ALA A 196 6.80 2.06 -3.95
C ALA A 196 7.24 3.46 -4.39
N ASN A 197 6.68 4.51 -3.79
CA ASN A 197 7.02 5.88 -4.14
C ASN A 197 8.27 6.37 -3.37
N LYS A 198 9.29 6.80 -4.14
CA LYS A 198 10.55 7.31 -3.60
C LYS A 198 10.39 8.61 -2.80
N LEU A 199 9.39 9.44 -3.09
CA LEU A 199 9.12 10.66 -2.33
C LEU A 199 8.52 10.35 -0.95
N VAL A 200 7.65 9.34 -0.87
CA VAL A 200 7.03 8.90 0.40
C VAL A 200 8.09 8.30 1.31
N SER A 201 8.84 7.30 0.82
CA SER A 201 9.93 6.67 1.58
C SER A 201 10.99 7.70 2.00
N GLY A 202 11.38 8.62 1.11
CA GLY A 202 12.30 9.73 1.42
C GLY A 202 11.83 10.64 2.55
N SER A 203 10.51 10.86 2.66
CA SER A 203 9.92 11.73 3.67
C SER A 203 9.94 11.13 5.07
N VAL A 204 9.99 9.79 5.20
CA VAL A 204 10.05 9.12 6.51
C VAL A 204 11.31 9.51 7.29
N VAL A 205 12.44 9.66 6.59
CA VAL A 205 13.74 10.03 7.20
C VAL A 205 13.78 11.47 7.70
N LYS A 206 12.86 12.32 7.23
CA LYS A 206 12.72 13.70 7.70
C LYS A 206 11.85 13.84 8.96
N ASN A 207 11.24 12.75 9.43
CA ASN A 207 10.39 12.76 10.61
C ASN A 207 11.23 13.02 11.88
N PRO A 208 10.88 14.01 12.72
CA PRO A 208 11.63 14.34 13.93
C PRO A 208 11.57 13.26 15.02
N ARG A 209 10.61 12.34 14.94
CA ARG A 209 10.44 11.21 15.89
C ARG A 209 11.17 9.95 15.45
N MET A 210 11.90 9.98 14.34
CA MET A 210 12.71 8.84 13.92
C MET A 210 13.86 8.64 14.91
N THR A 211 14.17 7.39 15.23
CA THR A 211 15.17 7.02 16.24
C THR A 211 16.42 6.42 15.60
N GLU A 212 17.55 6.47 16.31
CA GLU A 212 18.82 5.89 15.85
C GLU A 212 18.70 4.39 15.53
N GLY A 213 17.99 3.64 16.37
CA GLY A 213 17.80 2.20 16.20
C GLY A 213 17.00 1.85 14.94
N GLU A 214 16.01 2.67 14.59
CA GLU A 214 15.26 2.52 13.34
C GLU A 214 16.17 2.78 12.14
N VAL A 215 17.02 3.82 12.18
CA VAL A 215 17.96 4.15 11.10
C VAL A 215 18.98 3.03 10.88
N VAL A 216 19.51 2.43 11.96
CA VAL A 216 20.42 1.28 11.83
C VAL A 216 19.73 0.07 11.20
N THR A 217 18.49 -0.22 11.62
CA THR A 217 17.68 -1.30 11.04
C THR A 217 17.42 -1.05 9.56
N LEU A 218 17.07 0.19 9.23
CA LEU A 218 16.83 0.66 7.88
C LEU A 218 18.07 0.48 6.99
N LEU A 219 19.26 0.88 7.46
CA LEU A 219 20.52 0.72 6.73
C LEU A 219 20.92 -0.75 6.51
N LYS A 220 20.60 -1.65 7.45
CA LYS A 220 20.84 -3.10 7.31
C LYS A 220 19.87 -3.77 6.35
N SER A 221 18.61 -3.35 6.36
CA SER A 221 17.54 -3.96 5.55
C SER A 221 17.66 -3.69 4.04
N GLY A 222 18.55 -2.78 3.62
CA GLY A 222 18.83 -2.50 2.22
C GLY A 222 17.70 -1.73 1.53
N ILE A 223 17.69 -0.42 1.70
CA ILE A 223 16.70 0.47 1.05
C ILE A 223 16.99 0.58 -0.46
N GLN A 224 15.94 0.58 -1.28
CA GLN A 224 16.04 0.77 -2.73
C GLN A 224 16.12 2.25 -3.17
N ASN A 225 16.14 3.20 -2.23
CA ASN A 225 16.04 4.62 -2.50
C ASN A 225 17.33 5.37 -2.13
N ASP A 226 18.06 5.81 -3.16
CA ASP A 226 19.33 6.52 -2.99
C ASP A 226 19.15 7.90 -2.32
N GLU A 227 17.95 8.50 -2.42
CA GLU A 227 17.67 9.77 -1.76
C GLU A 227 17.67 9.65 -0.24
N ILE A 228 17.14 8.55 0.30
CA ILE A 228 17.20 8.28 1.74
C ILE A 228 18.67 8.22 2.20
N MET A 229 19.50 7.52 1.42
CA MET A 229 20.93 7.40 1.75
C MET A 229 21.63 8.76 1.77
N ARG A 230 21.30 9.66 0.82
CA ARG A 230 21.82 11.04 0.81
C ARG A 230 21.35 11.83 2.02
N LEU A 231 20.07 11.75 2.37
CA LEU A 231 19.49 12.45 3.53
C LEU A 231 20.13 12.00 4.85
N ILE A 232 20.35 10.69 5.03
CA ILE A 232 21.03 10.16 6.21
C ILE A 232 22.47 10.68 6.27
N CYS A 233 23.21 10.67 5.16
CA CYS A 233 24.59 11.19 5.10
C CYS A 233 24.68 12.70 5.39
N ALA A 234 23.65 13.47 5.01
CA ALA A 234 23.60 14.92 5.19
C ALA A 234 23.30 15.33 6.65
N ASN A 235 22.60 14.49 7.40
CA ASN A 235 22.24 14.78 8.78
C ASN A 235 23.42 14.55 9.73
N LYS A 236 23.88 15.63 10.37
CA LYS A 236 25.03 15.61 11.28
C LYS A 236 24.78 14.81 12.55
N ASP A 237 23.55 14.73 13.03
CA ASP A 237 23.22 14.04 14.28
C ASP A 237 23.29 12.53 14.09
N TRP A 238 22.79 12.01 12.96
CA TRP A 238 22.96 10.59 12.60
C TRP A 238 24.43 10.21 12.42
N VAL A 239 25.23 11.09 11.81
CA VAL A 239 26.66 10.82 11.57
C VAL A 239 27.48 10.80 12.86
N LYS A 240 27.08 11.49 13.93
CA LYS A 240 27.78 11.44 15.24
C LYS A 240 27.71 10.05 15.88
N VAL A 241 26.65 9.29 15.61
CA VAL A 241 26.43 7.97 16.19
C VAL A 241 27.34 6.93 15.54
N TYR A 242 28.14 6.25 16.36
CA TYR A 242 29.12 5.26 15.89
C TYR A 242 28.47 4.11 15.09
N ASN A 243 27.36 3.58 15.59
CA ASN A 243 26.64 2.45 14.99
C ASN A 243 26.09 2.80 13.59
N ILE A 244 25.62 4.03 13.40
CA ILE A 244 25.14 4.49 12.10
C ILE A 244 26.30 4.62 11.12
N ARG A 245 27.44 5.21 11.53
CA ARG A 245 28.65 5.26 10.68
C ARG A 245 29.09 3.87 10.24
N LYS A 246 29.12 2.92 11.18
CA LYS A 246 29.47 1.52 10.89
C LYS A 246 28.51 0.89 9.87
N ALA A 247 27.20 1.07 10.04
CA ALA A 247 26.18 0.56 9.12
C ALA A 247 26.23 1.24 7.73
N LEU A 248 26.60 2.52 7.66
CA LEU A 248 26.80 3.24 6.39
C LEU A 248 28.02 2.72 5.62
N VAL A 249 29.12 2.38 6.30
CA VAL A 249 30.30 1.81 5.63
C VAL A 249 30.04 0.40 5.11
N ASP A 250 29.18 -0.36 5.79
CA ASP A 250 28.81 -1.72 5.38
C ASP A 250 27.86 -1.75 4.17
N ASN A 251 27.10 -0.66 3.94
CA ASN A 251 26.11 -0.61 2.87
C ASN A 251 26.70 -0.14 1.52
N HIS A 252 26.52 -0.95 0.48
CA HIS A 252 27.00 -0.70 -0.88
C HIS A 252 26.34 0.50 -1.59
N ARG A 253 25.18 0.96 -1.12
CA ARG A 253 24.47 2.12 -1.67
C ARG A 253 24.94 3.45 -1.09
N THR A 254 25.76 3.42 -0.05
CA THR A 254 26.31 4.64 0.53
C THR A 254 27.27 5.30 -0.47
N PRO A 255 27.09 6.61 -0.75
CA PRO A 255 28.01 7.34 -1.60
C PRO A 255 29.45 7.16 -1.14
N ILE A 256 30.33 6.74 -2.05
CA ILE A 256 31.68 6.27 -1.73
C ILE A 256 32.50 7.30 -0.95
N GLN A 257 32.32 8.58 -1.26
CA GLN A 257 33.02 9.69 -0.61
C GLN A 257 32.69 9.78 0.88
N ASN A 258 31.41 9.60 1.23
CA ASN A 258 30.96 9.62 2.62
C ASN A 258 31.44 8.35 3.35
N ALA A 259 31.35 7.18 2.70
CA ALA A 259 31.83 5.93 3.27
C ALA A 259 33.33 5.98 3.63
N LEU A 260 34.17 6.51 2.73
CA LEU A 260 35.61 6.69 2.99
C LEU A 260 35.87 7.65 4.15
N ARG A 261 35.08 8.75 4.26
CA ARG A 261 35.17 9.69 5.37
C ARG A 261 34.76 9.06 6.70
N TYR A 262 33.74 8.20 6.71
CA TYR A 262 33.32 7.52 7.92
C TYR A 262 34.30 6.42 8.33
N LEU A 263 34.89 5.70 7.38
CA LEU A 263 35.86 4.64 7.63
C LEU A 263 37.06 5.12 8.46
N SER A 264 37.58 6.32 8.19
CA SER A 264 38.71 6.88 8.96
C SER A 264 38.37 7.23 10.41
N THR A 265 37.08 7.31 10.76
CA THR A 265 36.58 7.62 12.11
C THR A 265 36.17 6.38 12.92
N LEU A 266 36.30 5.18 12.34
CA LEU A 266 35.96 3.91 13.01
C LEU A 266 37.13 3.39 13.84
N SER A 267 36.83 2.44 14.74
CA SER A 267 37.84 1.79 15.56
C SER A 267 38.77 0.89 14.74
N ASP A 268 40.00 0.68 15.22
CA ASP A 268 41.00 -0.14 14.52
C ASP A 268 40.55 -1.60 14.36
N LYS A 269 39.76 -2.12 15.31
CA LYS A 269 39.17 -3.45 15.22
C LYS A 269 38.21 -3.56 14.03
N ASP A 270 37.34 -2.57 13.86
CA ASP A 270 36.38 -2.56 12.76
C ASP A 270 37.07 -2.33 11.40
N ILE A 271 38.07 -1.43 11.34
CA ILE A 271 38.88 -1.22 10.12
C ILE A 271 39.57 -2.53 9.71
N ALA A 272 40.10 -3.31 10.66
CA ALA A 272 40.66 -4.63 10.40
C ALA A 272 39.65 -5.67 9.92
N GLY A 273 38.40 -5.55 10.37
CA GLY A 273 37.27 -6.30 9.81
C GLY A 273 37.08 -5.95 8.32
N TYR A 274 36.90 -4.67 7.99
CA TYR A 274 36.65 -4.22 6.62
C TYR A 274 37.80 -4.49 5.63
N ALA A 275 39.04 -4.52 6.11
CA ALA A 275 40.19 -4.92 5.30
C ALA A 275 40.11 -6.38 4.81
N LYS A 276 39.40 -7.26 5.54
CA LYS A 276 39.27 -8.69 5.24
C LYS A 276 37.90 -9.06 4.66
N SER A 277 36.86 -8.29 5.00
CA SER A 277 35.49 -8.55 4.60
C SER A 277 35.28 -8.39 3.09
N LYS A 278 34.55 -9.34 2.48
CA LYS A 278 34.09 -9.28 1.08
C LYS A 278 32.74 -8.57 0.91
N ASN A 279 32.07 -8.25 2.02
CA ASN A 279 30.74 -7.64 2.03
C ASN A 279 30.75 -6.13 1.74
N VAL A 280 31.93 -5.50 1.75
CA VAL A 280 32.12 -4.08 1.47
C VAL A 280 32.77 -3.85 0.11
N SER A 281 32.58 -2.66 -0.46
CA SER A 281 33.19 -2.26 -1.73
C SER A 281 34.71 -2.45 -1.72
N SER A 282 35.28 -2.91 -2.84
CA SER A 282 36.71 -3.17 -3.00
C SER A 282 37.59 -1.95 -2.67
N VAL A 283 37.08 -0.75 -2.97
CA VAL A 283 37.73 0.52 -2.67
C VAL A 283 37.82 0.76 -1.16
N ILE A 284 36.75 0.47 -0.42
CA ILE A 284 36.70 0.60 1.05
C ILE A 284 37.67 -0.41 1.69
N SER A 285 37.67 -1.66 1.22
CA SER A 285 38.60 -2.70 1.69
C SER A 285 40.07 -2.31 1.46
N THR A 286 40.38 -1.77 0.28
CA THR A 286 41.73 -1.30 -0.07
C THR A 286 42.16 -0.12 0.81
N GLN A 287 41.25 0.84 1.03
CA GLN A 287 41.53 1.98 1.90
C GLN A 287 41.70 1.56 3.36
N ALA A 288 40.90 0.61 3.85
CA ALA A 288 41.05 0.05 5.20
C ALA A 288 42.42 -0.62 5.40
N LYS A 289 42.91 -1.39 4.41
CA LYS A 289 44.26 -1.98 4.43
C LYS A 289 45.34 -0.89 4.51
N ARG A 290 45.20 0.18 3.73
CA ARG A 290 46.14 1.31 3.73
C ARG A 290 46.17 2.02 5.09
N LEU A 291 45.00 2.27 5.70
CA LEU A 291 44.91 2.89 7.02
C LEU A 291 45.58 2.05 8.10
N LEU A 292 45.43 0.73 8.06
CA LEU A 292 46.10 -0.17 9.01
C LEU A 292 47.63 -0.20 8.85
N LEU A 293 48.13 -0.16 7.61
CA LEU A 293 49.57 -0.12 7.35
C LEU A 293 50.18 1.19 7.85
N ASN A 294 49.49 2.31 7.65
CA ASN A 294 49.95 3.63 8.10
C ASN A 294 49.95 3.77 9.64
N LYS A 295 49.09 3.05 10.37
CA LYS A 295 49.05 3.07 11.84
C LYS A 295 50.08 2.13 12.49
N LYS A 296 50.66 1.19 11.74
CA LYS A 296 51.69 0.25 12.21
C LYS A 296 53.12 0.75 11.98
N ARG A 297 53.28 1.79 11.17
CA ARG A 297 54.53 2.55 11.04
C ARG A 297 54.61 3.59 12.13
#